data_AF-A0A317SB59-F1
#
_entry.id   AF-A0A317SB59-F1
#
_cell.length_a   1.000
_cell.length_b   1.000
_cell.length_c   1.000
_cell.angle_alpha   90.00
_cell.angle_beta   90.00
_cell.angle_gamma   90.00
#
_symmetry.space_group_name_H-M   'P 1'
#
loop_
_entity.id
_entity.type
_entity.pdbx_description
1 polymer ?
#
loop_
_entity_poly.entity_id
_entity_poly.type
_entity_poly.pdbx_seq_one_letter_code
_entity_poly.pdbx_strand_id
1 'polypeptide(L)'
;MKAESRSGHPFAAAAHWNLEQSYENQPRKGNKKRRTREKQENTRLPIRTATGIVRVPNLPSVATLDEDAEPVSNDEEDEDEKDGIDPSLLSLPPAAPVTAEKLLPLRERVIIAKEELANIATLINEDPEENVGLLKRLKEISDDAAVQIRILAIGTMLAVYKDLIPGYRIRALSEGEMRAKVTKEVRKVRGFEQALVSGYSGFVKLLGGLAR
;
A
#
# COMPACT_ATOMS: atom_id res chain seq x y z
N MET A 1 -57.60 56.59 -44.83
CA MET A 1 -57.29 55.28 -45.45
C MET A 1 -56.02 54.73 -44.82
N LYS A 2 -56.01 53.42 -44.64
CA LYS A 2 -55.21 52.64 -43.69
C LYS A 2 -53.78 52.42 -44.17
N ALA A 3 -52.79 52.51 -43.27
CA ALA A 3 -51.47 51.92 -43.46
C ALA A 3 -50.96 51.41 -42.11
N GLU A 4 -51.16 50.11 -41.87
CA GLU A 4 -50.53 49.36 -40.79
C GLU A 4 -49.07 49.09 -41.20
N SER A 5 -48.09 49.62 -40.48
CA SER A 5 -46.69 49.18 -40.59
C SER A 5 -46.32 48.39 -39.33
N ARG A 6 -46.30 47.05 -39.47
CA ARG A 6 -45.75 46.13 -38.48
C ARG A 6 -44.22 46.22 -38.52
N SER A 7 -43.61 47.08 -37.70
CA SER A 7 -42.19 46.98 -37.38
C SER A 7 -41.99 45.91 -36.30
N GLY A 8 -42.00 44.64 -36.70
CA GLY A 8 -41.53 43.56 -35.84
C GLY A 8 -40.02 43.71 -35.61
N HIS A 9 -39.60 43.83 -34.34
CA HIS A 9 -38.18 43.89 -33.99
C HIS A 9 -37.47 42.61 -34.49
N PRO A 10 -36.36 42.72 -35.25
CA PRO A 10 -35.66 41.57 -35.83
C PRO A 10 -35.01 40.64 -34.77
N PHE A 11 -35.05 41.02 -33.49
CA PHE A 11 -34.46 40.27 -32.37
C PHE A 11 -35.48 39.48 -31.53
N ALA A 12 -36.78 39.49 -31.87
CA ALA A 12 -37.75 38.64 -31.17
C ALA A 12 -37.42 37.14 -31.33
N ALA A 13 -36.84 36.76 -32.47
CA ALA A 13 -36.30 35.44 -32.72
C ALA A 13 -34.91 35.20 -32.08
N ALA A 14 -34.29 36.14 -31.36
CA ALA A 14 -33.06 35.86 -30.62
C ALA A 14 -33.35 35.38 -29.18
N ALA A 15 -34.55 35.68 -28.66
CA ALA A 15 -34.96 35.30 -27.30
C ALA A 15 -35.26 33.80 -27.12
N HIS A 16 -35.32 33.01 -28.20
CA HIS A 16 -35.57 31.57 -28.13
C HIS A 16 -34.29 30.71 -28.07
N TRP A 17 -33.10 31.33 -28.13
CA TRP A 17 -31.83 30.60 -28.06
C TRP A 17 -31.33 30.51 -26.62
N ASN A 18 -32.08 29.81 -25.77
CA ASN A 18 -31.60 29.45 -24.44
C ASN A 18 -30.77 28.16 -24.53
N LEU A 19 -29.51 28.33 -24.93
CA LEU A 19 -28.54 27.25 -25.11
C LEU A 19 -28.26 26.51 -23.77
N GLU A 20 -28.31 27.24 -22.64
CA GLU A 20 -28.10 26.70 -21.30
C GLU A 20 -29.25 25.81 -20.83
N GLN A 21 -30.51 26.24 -21.02
CA GLN A 21 -31.70 25.42 -20.71
C GLN A 21 -31.73 24.12 -21.52
N SER A 22 -31.28 24.16 -22.78
CA SER A 22 -31.20 22.97 -23.64
C SER A 22 -30.15 21.98 -23.14
N TYR A 23 -29.09 22.49 -22.51
CA TYR A 23 -28.01 21.70 -21.93
C TYR A 23 -28.43 21.08 -20.58
N GLU A 24 -29.18 21.82 -19.75
CA GLU A 24 -29.73 21.32 -18.49
C GLU A 24 -30.70 20.16 -18.68
N ASN A 25 -31.56 20.24 -19.70
CA ASN A 25 -32.61 19.24 -19.92
C ASN A 25 -32.12 17.97 -20.64
N GLN A 26 -30.82 17.88 -20.97
CA GLN A 26 -30.32 16.74 -21.70
C GLN A 26 -30.03 15.55 -20.76
N PRO A 27 -30.72 14.40 -20.92
CA PRO A 27 -30.49 13.25 -20.05
C PRO A 27 -29.05 12.75 -20.24
N ARG A 28 -28.29 12.71 -19.14
CA ARG A 28 -26.90 12.24 -19.13
C ARG A 28 -26.82 10.86 -19.77
N LYS A 29 -26.03 10.69 -20.84
CA LYS A 29 -25.72 9.38 -21.45
C LYS A 29 -24.79 8.56 -20.56
N GLY A 30 -25.19 8.32 -19.31
CA GLY A 30 -24.60 7.31 -18.44
C GLY A 30 -25.34 5.99 -18.63
N ASN A 31 -24.62 4.88 -18.68
CA ASN A 31 -25.14 3.51 -18.54
C ASN A 31 -25.72 2.76 -19.76
N LYS A 32 -25.55 3.20 -21.01
CA LYS A 32 -25.78 2.27 -22.14
C LYS A 32 -24.67 1.22 -22.28
N LYS A 33 -23.45 1.53 -21.80
CA LYS A 33 -22.35 0.55 -21.67
C LYS A 33 -22.53 -0.41 -20.48
N ARG A 34 -23.32 -0.03 -19.46
CA ARG A 34 -23.61 -0.87 -18.29
C ARG A 34 -24.67 -1.94 -18.61
N ARG A 35 -25.77 -1.55 -19.29
CA ARG A 35 -26.86 -2.49 -19.65
C ARG A 35 -26.49 -3.55 -20.69
N THR A 36 -25.48 -3.33 -21.53
CA THR A 36 -25.01 -4.35 -22.49
C THR A 36 -23.96 -5.31 -21.91
N ARG A 37 -23.38 -4.97 -20.74
CA ARG A 37 -22.34 -5.77 -20.07
C ARG A 37 -22.89 -6.82 -19.10
N GLU A 38 -24.19 -6.80 -18.84
CA GLU A 38 -24.91 -7.79 -18.01
C GLU A 38 -25.26 -9.09 -18.78
N LYS A 39 -24.69 -9.31 -19.98
CA LYS A 39 -24.69 -10.65 -20.57
C LYS A 39 -23.47 -11.41 -20.07
N GLN A 40 -23.71 -12.23 -19.05
CA GLN A 40 -22.86 -13.26 -18.44
C GLN A 40 -21.55 -13.54 -19.20
N GLU A 41 -20.48 -12.87 -18.80
CA GLU A 41 -19.12 -13.24 -19.21
C GLU A 41 -18.72 -14.49 -18.39
N ASN A 42 -18.43 -15.59 -19.09
CA ASN A 42 -18.13 -16.89 -18.48
C ASN A 42 -16.65 -16.92 -18.09
N THR A 43 -16.32 -16.39 -16.90
CA THR A 43 -14.94 -16.13 -16.44
C THR A 43 -14.19 -17.34 -15.89
N ARG A 44 -14.78 -18.54 -15.89
CA ARG A 44 -14.14 -19.75 -15.32
C ARG A 44 -13.54 -20.64 -16.40
N LEU A 45 -12.30 -21.07 -16.17
CA LEU A 45 -11.61 -22.03 -17.03
C LEU A 45 -12.25 -23.43 -16.91
N PRO A 46 -12.40 -24.19 -18.01
CA PRO A 46 -12.89 -25.56 -17.95
C PRO A 46 -11.95 -26.48 -17.15
N ILE A 47 -12.52 -27.43 -16.41
CA ILE A 47 -11.75 -28.40 -15.61
C ILE A 47 -11.69 -29.73 -16.38
N ARG A 48 -10.48 -30.31 -16.48
CA ARG A 48 -10.29 -31.63 -17.10
C ARG A 48 -10.34 -32.71 -16.02
N THR A 49 -11.39 -33.54 -16.04
CA THR A 49 -11.50 -34.76 -15.23
C THR A 49 -11.15 -35.98 -16.08
N ALA A 50 -10.95 -37.14 -15.45
CA ALA A 50 -10.53 -38.38 -16.13
C ALA A 50 -11.50 -38.84 -17.24
N THR A 51 -12.75 -38.36 -17.22
CA THR A 51 -13.80 -38.69 -18.18
C THR A 51 -14.06 -37.60 -19.23
N GLY A 52 -13.35 -36.45 -19.19
CA GLY A 52 -13.48 -35.39 -20.19
C GLY A 52 -13.35 -33.97 -19.62
N ILE A 53 -13.66 -32.96 -20.45
CA ILE A 53 -13.63 -31.55 -20.06
C ILE A 53 -15.03 -31.13 -19.60
N VAL A 54 -15.16 -30.74 -18.32
CA VAL A 54 -16.43 -30.29 -17.73
C VAL A 54 -16.42 -28.76 -17.60
N ARG A 55 -17.46 -28.09 -18.12
CA ARG A 55 -17.71 -26.65 -17.91
C ARG A 55 -18.45 -26.44 -16.59
N VAL A 56 -17.89 -25.64 -15.69
CA VAL A 56 -18.50 -25.32 -14.39
C VAL A 56 -19.59 -24.25 -14.59
N PRO A 57 -20.85 -24.49 -14.17
CA PRO A 57 -21.89 -23.47 -14.20
C PRO A 57 -21.62 -22.34 -13.18
N ASN A 58 -21.95 -21.09 -13.53
CA ASN A 58 -21.87 -19.96 -12.61
C ASN A 58 -23.04 -19.99 -11.61
N LEU A 59 -22.75 -20.24 -10.33
CA LEU A 59 -23.67 -19.91 -9.23
C LEU A 59 -23.32 -18.51 -8.68
N PRO A 60 -24.31 -17.64 -8.40
CA PRO A 60 -24.06 -16.35 -7.79
C PRO A 60 -23.57 -16.52 -6.35
N SER A 61 -22.41 -15.94 -6.02
CA SER A 61 -21.93 -15.84 -4.63
C SER A 61 -22.78 -14.83 -3.87
N VAL A 62 -23.35 -15.27 -2.76
CA VAL A 62 -24.08 -14.43 -1.81
C VAL A 62 -23.11 -13.47 -1.11
N ALA A 63 -23.56 -12.21 -0.98
CA ALA A 63 -23.09 -11.13 -0.11
C ALA A 63 -21.85 -10.31 -0.52
N THR A 64 -22.08 -9.27 -1.32
CA THR A 64 -21.51 -7.94 -1.05
C THR A 64 -22.68 -7.02 -0.73
N LEU A 65 -22.84 -6.66 0.55
CA LEU A 65 -23.69 -5.56 1.00
C LEU A 65 -22.73 -4.44 1.40
N ASP A 66 -22.64 -3.43 0.55
CA ASP A 66 -22.21 -2.09 0.94
C ASP A 66 -23.51 -1.31 1.24
N GLU A 67 -23.56 -0.59 2.37
CA GLU A 67 -24.21 0.74 2.51
C GLU A 67 -24.09 1.26 3.96
N ASP A 68 -23.42 2.41 4.08
CA ASP A 68 -23.64 3.52 5.02
C ASP A 68 -23.73 3.28 6.55
N ALA A 69 -22.67 3.68 7.27
CA ALA A 69 -22.76 4.11 8.67
C ALA A 69 -21.73 5.21 8.98
N GLU A 70 -22.24 6.41 9.29
CA GLU A 70 -21.54 7.57 9.84
C GLU A 70 -20.79 7.25 11.16
N PRO A 71 -19.62 7.85 11.44
CA PRO A 71 -18.97 7.72 12.74
C PRO A 71 -19.52 8.75 13.74
N VAL A 72 -20.34 8.29 14.70
CA VAL A 72 -20.70 9.09 15.88
C VAL A 72 -19.60 9.01 16.93
N SER A 73 -19.10 10.17 17.32
CA SER A 73 -18.30 10.42 18.52
C SER A 73 -19.12 10.13 19.78
N ASN A 74 -18.53 9.42 20.75
CA ASN A 74 -18.72 9.79 22.16
C ASN A 74 -17.52 9.33 23.00
N ASP A 75 -17.08 10.26 23.85
CA ASP A 75 -15.99 10.20 24.81
C ASP A 75 -16.42 9.51 26.12
N GLU A 76 -15.41 9.04 26.84
CA GLU A 76 -15.26 8.87 28.31
C GLU A 76 -16.28 8.02 29.12
N GLU A 77 -15.77 6.98 29.81
CA GLU A 77 -15.66 6.96 31.28
C GLU A 77 -14.98 5.65 31.77
N ASP A 78 -14.03 5.84 32.71
CA ASP A 78 -13.31 4.82 33.48
C ASP A 78 -14.25 4.07 34.45
N GLU A 79 -13.97 2.79 34.74
CA GLU A 79 -14.06 2.25 36.12
C GLU A 79 -13.36 0.88 36.23
N ASP A 80 -12.47 0.79 37.21
CA ASP A 80 -11.77 -0.41 37.66
C ASP A 80 -12.72 -1.40 38.33
N GLU A 81 -12.65 -2.70 38.02
CA GLU A 81 -12.97 -3.74 39.00
C GLU A 81 -12.29 -5.08 38.71
N LYS A 82 -11.66 -5.62 39.75
CA LYS A 82 -10.99 -6.93 39.82
C LYS A 82 -12.04 -8.01 40.08
N ASP A 83 -11.87 -9.20 39.52
CA ASP A 83 -11.84 -10.45 40.30
C ASP A 83 -11.52 -11.66 39.42
N GLY A 84 -10.68 -12.56 39.95
CA GLY A 84 -10.20 -13.75 39.25
C GLY A 84 -11.07 -14.99 39.45
N ILE A 85 -11.04 -15.91 38.48
CA ILE A 85 -11.41 -17.33 38.63
C ILE A 85 -10.50 -18.22 37.75
N ASP A 86 -9.77 -19.08 38.46
CA ASP A 86 -9.22 -20.43 38.21
C ASP A 86 -8.67 -20.92 36.83
N PRO A 87 -7.43 -21.46 36.76
CA PRO A 87 -6.76 -21.90 35.54
C PRO A 87 -6.83 -23.43 35.34
N SER A 88 -8.00 -23.98 35.04
CA SER A 88 -8.09 -25.41 34.70
C SER A 88 -9.33 -25.69 33.85
N LEU A 89 -9.17 -25.72 32.52
CA LEU A 89 -9.90 -26.58 31.55
C LEU A 89 -9.69 -26.15 30.07
N LEU A 90 -8.44 -26.02 29.62
CA LEU A 90 -8.12 -25.90 28.19
C LEU A 90 -7.17 -27.02 27.77
N SER A 91 -7.72 -28.22 27.62
CA SER A 91 -7.05 -29.31 26.91
C SER A 91 -7.06 -29.00 25.41
N LEU A 92 -6.07 -28.25 24.93
CA LEU A 92 -5.77 -28.14 23.50
C LEU A 92 -5.11 -29.44 23.02
N PRO A 93 -5.60 -30.07 21.92
CA PRO A 93 -4.85 -31.15 21.27
C PRO A 93 -3.52 -30.61 20.70
N PRO A 94 -2.47 -31.44 20.63
CA PRO A 94 -1.12 -31.00 20.38
C PRO A 94 -0.98 -30.36 18.99
N ALA A 95 -0.28 -29.24 18.98
CA ALA A 95 0.14 -28.49 17.81
C ALA A 95 0.69 -29.44 16.73
N ALA A 96 -0.05 -29.56 15.63
CA ALA A 96 0.51 -30.07 14.39
C ALA A 96 1.68 -29.14 13.98
N PRO A 97 2.81 -29.71 13.52
CA PRO A 97 4.00 -28.94 13.23
C PRO A 97 3.70 -27.91 12.14
N VAL A 98 4.12 -26.68 12.43
CA VAL A 98 4.35 -25.56 11.51
C VAL A 98 4.55 -26.03 10.08
N THR A 99 3.60 -25.61 9.25
CA THR A 99 3.62 -25.69 7.81
C THR A 99 5.02 -25.37 7.28
N ALA A 100 5.70 -26.38 6.75
CA ALA A 100 6.82 -26.17 5.85
C ALA A 100 6.29 -25.36 4.66
N GLU A 101 6.49 -24.05 4.68
CA GLU A 101 6.28 -23.19 3.52
C GLU A 101 7.01 -23.82 2.34
N LYS A 102 6.27 -24.14 1.28
CA LYS A 102 6.87 -24.64 0.05
C LYS A 102 7.91 -23.61 -0.39
N LEU A 103 9.18 -23.96 -0.23
CA LEU A 103 10.30 -23.17 -0.72
C LEU A 103 10.10 -22.98 -2.22
N LEU A 104 9.69 -21.77 -2.61
CA LEU A 104 9.64 -21.36 -4.01
C LEU A 104 11.00 -21.67 -4.65
N PRO A 105 11.02 -22.07 -5.93
CA PRO A 105 12.28 -22.34 -6.61
C PRO A 105 13.18 -21.11 -6.56
N LEU A 106 14.49 -21.33 -6.41
CA LEU A 106 15.47 -20.26 -6.18
C LEU A 106 15.37 -19.13 -7.23
N ARG A 107 15.07 -19.48 -8.48
CA ARG A 107 14.91 -18.50 -9.57
C ARG A 107 13.77 -17.52 -9.33
N GLU A 108 12.62 -18.01 -8.88
CA GLU A 108 11.46 -17.17 -8.58
C GLU A 108 11.72 -16.30 -7.36
N ARG A 109 12.34 -16.85 -6.31
CA ARG A 109 12.76 -16.08 -5.13
C ARG A 109 13.68 -14.92 -5.48
N VAL A 110 14.63 -15.13 -6.40
CA VAL A 110 15.54 -14.07 -6.85
C VAL A 110 14.80 -12.96 -7.61
N ILE A 111 13.77 -13.30 -8.39
CA ILE A 111 12.96 -12.29 -9.11
C ILE A 111 12.17 -11.46 -8.09
N ILE A 112 11.49 -12.12 -7.15
CA ILE A 112 10.74 -11.45 -6.09
C ILE A 112 11.66 -10.56 -5.26
N ALA A 113 12.83 -11.07 -4.85
CA ALA A 113 13.80 -10.29 -4.10
C ALA A 113 14.31 -9.08 -4.89
N LYS A 114 14.50 -9.18 -6.20
CA LYS A 114 14.89 -8.02 -7.03
C LYS A 114 13.82 -6.95 -7.05
N GLU A 115 12.55 -7.32 -7.18
CA GLU A 115 11.43 -6.39 -7.16
C GLU A 115 11.31 -5.73 -5.79
N GLU A 116 11.41 -6.50 -4.70
CA GLU A 116 11.39 -5.99 -3.33
C GLU A 116 12.55 -5.03 -3.07
N LEU A 117 13.78 -5.42 -3.43
CA LEU A 117 14.96 -4.58 -3.28
C LEU A 117 14.85 -3.28 -4.10
N ALA A 118 14.28 -3.35 -5.31
CA ALA A 118 14.04 -2.18 -6.14
C ALA A 118 13.03 -1.23 -5.50
N ASN A 119 11.90 -1.75 -5.02
CA ASN A 119 10.87 -0.95 -4.34
C ASN A 119 11.40 -0.30 -3.06
N ILE A 120 12.18 -1.04 -2.27
CA ILE A 120 12.83 -0.50 -1.07
C ILE A 120 13.78 0.64 -1.45
N ALA A 121 14.62 0.43 -2.46
CA ALA A 121 15.59 1.43 -2.90
C ALA A 121 14.91 2.71 -3.43
N THR A 122 13.82 2.59 -4.18
CA THR A 122 13.07 3.76 -4.67
C THR A 122 12.45 4.56 -3.54
N LEU A 123 11.76 3.89 -2.59
CA LEU A 123 11.11 4.56 -1.47
C LEU A 123 12.11 5.27 -0.55
N ILE A 124 13.25 4.64 -0.28
CA ILE A 124 14.30 5.24 0.55
C ILE A 124 14.92 6.46 -0.15
N ASN A 125 15.12 6.40 -1.47
CA ASN A 125 15.70 7.50 -2.23
C ASN A 125 14.74 8.67 -2.41
N GLU A 126 13.43 8.43 -2.44
CA GLU A 126 12.40 9.47 -2.48
C GLU A 126 12.31 10.22 -1.14
N ASP A 127 12.03 9.52 -0.05
CA ASP A 127 11.83 10.11 1.28
C ASP A 127 12.53 9.29 2.38
N PRO A 128 13.80 9.58 2.70
CA PRO A 128 14.56 8.77 3.65
C PRO A 128 14.14 8.97 5.11
N GLU A 129 13.58 10.12 5.45
CA GLU A 129 13.17 10.44 6.83
C GLU A 129 11.91 9.70 7.27
N GLU A 130 11.01 9.36 6.35
CA GLU A 130 9.81 8.57 6.64
C GLU A 130 10.09 7.07 6.54
N ASN A 131 10.97 6.67 5.61
CA ASN A 131 11.20 5.27 5.26
C ASN A 131 12.35 4.60 6.03
N VAL A 132 12.60 5.07 7.25
CA VAL A 132 13.72 4.62 8.09
C VAL A 132 13.67 3.12 8.42
N GLY A 133 12.46 2.56 8.53
CA GLY A 133 12.25 1.13 8.78
C GLY A 133 12.70 0.22 7.62
N LEU A 134 12.70 0.74 6.39
CA LEU A 134 13.10 -0.02 5.20
C LEU A 134 14.59 -0.34 5.20
N LEU A 135 15.43 0.49 5.83
CA LEU A 135 16.86 0.19 6.01
C LEU A 135 17.08 -1.08 6.85
N LYS A 136 16.20 -1.36 7.82
CA LYS A 136 16.24 -2.60 8.60
C LYS A 136 15.78 -3.79 7.78
N ARG A 137 14.71 -3.64 6.99
CA ARG A 137 14.26 -4.69 6.06
C ARG A 137 15.34 -5.04 5.03
N LEU A 138 16.02 -4.05 4.49
CA LEU A 138 17.14 -4.26 3.57
C LEU A 138 18.22 -5.14 4.22
N LYS A 139 18.51 -4.89 5.51
CA LYS A 139 19.43 -5.71 6.31
C LYS A 139 18.95 -7.16 6.46
N GLU A 140 17.69 -7.37 6.78
CA GLU A 140 17.12 -8.72 6.89
C GLU A 140 17.25 -9.51 5.58
N ILE A 141 17.03 -8.88 4.43
CA ILE A 141 17.19 -9.52 3.11
C ILE A 141 18.66 -9.90 2.86
N SER A 142 19.61 -9.12 3.37
CA SER A 142 21.04 -9.44 3.24
C SER A 142 21.51 -10.62 4.08
N ASP A 143 20.71 -11.03 5.08
CA ASP A 143 20.98 -12.19 5.93
C ASP A 143 20.35 -13.49 5.37
N ASP A 144 19.71 -13.46 4.19
CA ASP A 144 19.10 -14.64 3.55
C ASP A 144 20.13 -15.77 3.33
N ALA A 145 19.70 -17.02 3.47
CA ALA A 145 20.52 -18.20 3.20
C ALA A 145 21.04 -18.27 1.75
N ALA A 146 20.31 -17.71 0.78
CA ALA A 146 20.69 -17.72 -0.63
C ALA A 146 21.77 -16.67 -0.95
N VAL A 147 22.98 -17.13 -1.30
CA VAL A 147 24.13 -16.28 -1.66
C VAL A 147 23.79 -15.23 -2.73
N GLN A 148 23.01 -15.62 -3.75
CA GLN A 148 22.62 -14.73 -4.85
C GLN A 148 21.80 -13.53 -4.37
N ILE A 149 20.86 -13.76 -3.46
CA ILE A 149 20.02 -12.71 -2.87
C ILE A 149 20.86 -11.81 -1.97
N ARG A 150 21.77 -12.39 -1.17
CA ARG A 150 22.69 -11.61 -0.34
C ARG A 150 23.57 -10.67 -1.16
N ILE A 151 24.16 -11.15 -2.25
CA ILE A 151 25.02 -10.31 -3.12
C ILE A 151 24.21 -9.14 -3.69
N LEU A 152 22.97 -9.40 -4.14
CA LEU A 152 22.08 -8.35 -4.64
C LEU A 152 21.75 -7.33 -3.55
N ALA A 153 21.39 -7.78 -2.34
CA ALA A 153 21.07 -6.92 -1.21
C ALA A 153 22.26 -6.06 -0.75
N ILE A 154 23.46 -6.63 -0.71
CA ILE A 154 24.69 -5.88 -0.38
C ILE A 154 24.97 -4.81 -1.45
N GLY A 155 24.76 -5.15 -2.74
CA GLY A 155 24.90 -4.21 -3.84
C GLY A 155 23.91 -3.04 -3.77
N THR A 156 22.63 -3.32 -3.44
CA THR A 156 21.62 -2.27 -3.29
C THR A 156 21.87 -1.42 -2.05
N MET A 157 22.27 -2.00 -0.92
CA MET A 157 22.71 -1.24 0.26
C MET A 157 23.83 -0.26 -0.07
N LEU A 158 24.84 -0.70 -0.82
CA LEU A 158 25.96 0.15 -1.19
C LEU A 158 25.50 1.36 -2.01
N ALA A 159 24.62 1.14 -2.98
CA ALA A 159 24.06 2.21 -3.80
C ALA A 159 23.25 3.19 -2.95
N VAL A 160 22.34 2.68 -2.11
CA VAL A 160 21.49 3.49 -1.24
C VAL A 160 22.30 4.31 -0.22
N TYR A 161 23.27 3.69 0.46
CA TYR A 161 24.10 4.42 1.43
C TYR A 161 24.96 5.50 0.77
N LYS A 162 25.45 5.27 -0.44
CA LYS A 162 26.22 6.28 -1.17
C LYS A 162 25.40 7.55 -1.42
N ASP A 163 24.12 7.41 -1.73
CA ASP A 163 23.24 8.53 -2.05
C ASP A 163 22.67 9.21 -0.77
N LEU A 164 22.50 8.46 0.33
CA LEU A 164 21.96 8.96 1.59
C LEU A 164 22.95 9.68 2.50
N ILE A 165 24.25 9.37 2.41
CA ILE A 165 25.21 9.87 3.39
C ILE A 165 25.38 11.39 3.26
N PRO A 166 25.08 12.17 4.31
CA PRO A 166 25.29 13.60 4.27
C PRO A 166 26.77 13.96 4.28
N GLY A 167 27.11 15.12 3.73
CA GLY A 167 28.48 15.66 3.73
C GLY A 167 28.97 16.16 5.10
N TYR A 168 28.13 16.15 6.13
CA TYR A 168 28.47 16.55 7.49
C TYR A 168 28.65 15.33 8.42
N ARG A 169 29.27 15.55 9.58
CA ARG A 169 29.48 14.49 10.57
C ARG A 169 28.24 14.34 11.45
N ILE A 170 27.64 13.17 11.44
CA ILE A 170 26.53 12.83 12.35
C ILE A 170 27.08 12.60 13.77
N ARG A 171 26.56 13.35 14.74
CA ARG A 171 26.95 13.23 16.16
C ARG A 171 26.08 12.20 16.87
N ALA A 172 26.66 11.44 17.79
CA ALA A 172 25.89 10.60 18.71
C ALA A 172 25.07 11.48 19.68
N LEU A 173 23.76 11.22 19.77
CA LEU A 173 22.91 11.87 20.76
C LEU A 173 23.18 11.31 22.15
N SER A 174 23.20 12.18 23.15
CA SER A 174 23.23 11.75 24.57
C SER A 174 21.85 11.30 25.04
N GLU A 175 21.79 10.49 26.11
CA GLU A 175 20.52 9.97 26.65
C GLU A 175 19.55 11.10 27.06
N GLY A 176 20.07 12.23 27.56
CA GLY A 176 19.28 13.41 27.90
C GLY A 176 18.67 14.09 26.68
N GLU A 177 19.40 14.17 25.57
CA GLU A 177 18.94 14.79 24.32
C GLU A 177 17.91 13.91 23.59
N MET A 178 17.98 12.59 23.78
CA MET A 178 17.02 11.64 23.22
C MET A 178 15.64 11.76 23.89
N ARG A 179 15.60 12.09 25.19
CA ARG A 179 14.37 12.30 25.96
C ARG A 179 13.85 13.74 25.91
N ALA A 180 14.66 14.67 25.41
CA ALA A 180 14.27 16.07 25.31
C ALA A 180 13.06 16.25 24.38
N LYS A 181 12.15 17.15 24.76
CA LYS A 181 10.97 17.47 23.96
C LYS A 181 11.39 18.34 22.77
N VAL A 182 11.51 17.73 21.61
CA VAL A 182 11.77 18.39 20.32
C VAL A 182 10.52 18.45 19.44
N THR A 183 10.55 19.37 18.48
CA THR A 183 9.52 19.49 17.44
C THR A 183 9.46 18.23 16.56
N LYS A 184 8.36 18.05 15.84
CA LYS A 184 8.13 16.87 14.99
C LYS A 184 9.23 16.71 13.93
N GLU A 185 9.62 17.79 13.27
CA GLU A 185 10.66 17.81 12.24
C GLU A 185 12.02 17.40 12.79
N VAL A 186 12.45 18.01 13.90
CA VAL A 186 13.74 17.67 14.53
C VAL A 186 13.76 16.22 15.01
N ARG A 187 12.62 15.69 15.47
CA ARG A 187 12.51 14.27 15.84
C ARG A 187 12.68 13.34 14.64
N LYS A 188 12.11 13.68 13.48
CA LYS A 188 12.26 12.88 12.25
C LYS A 188 13.70 12.81 11.79
N VAL A 189 14.37 13.97 11.67
CA VAL A 189 15.78 14.06 11.30
C VAL A 189 16.66 13.26 12.26
N ARG A 190 16.47 13.42 13.57
CA ARG A 190 17.22 12.64 14.58
C ARG A 190 16.98 11.14 14.46
N GLY A 191 15.74 10.73 14.25
CA GLY A 191 15.38 9.33 14.05
C GLY A 191 16.07 8.73 12.83
N PHE A 192 16.05 9.47 11.72
CA PHE A 192 16.75 9.10 10.48
C PHE A 192 18.26 8.99 10.69
N GLU A 193 18.91 10.02 11.24
CA GLU A 193 20.36 10.03 11.48
C GLU A 193 20.81 8.85 12.35
N GLN A 194 20.10 8.58 13.44
CA GLN A 194 20.44 7.46 14.34
C GLN A 194 20.30 6.11 13.63
N ALA A 195 19.22 5.93 12.85
CA ALA A 195 19.04 4.71 12.09
C ALA A 195 20.08 4.55 10.99
N LEU A 196 20.43 5.63 10.28
CA LEU A 196 21.46 5.65 9.24
C LEU A 196 22.81 5.22 9.81
N VAL A 197 23.24 5.81 10.93
CA VAL A 197 24.50 5.45 11.60
C VAL A 197 24.48 3.99 12.05
N SER A 198 23.40 3.54 12.70
CA SER A 198 23.29 2.16 13.18
C SER A 198 23.31 1.15 12.02
N GLY A 199 22.56 1.42 10.94
CA GLY A 199 22.49 0.58 9.75
C GLY A 199 23.83 0.53 9.01
N TYR A 200 24.42 1.68 8.73
CA TYR A 200 25.71 1.76 8.04
C TYR A 200 26.84 1.10 8.85
N SER A 201 26.87 1.28 10.16
CA SER A 201 27.85 0.59 11.02
C SER A 201 27.72 -0.93 10.94
N GLY A 202 26.48 -1.44 10.84
CA GLY A 202 26.19 -2.85 10.64
C GLY A 202 26.66 -3.35 9.28
N PHE A 203 26.39 -2.57 8.22
CA PHE A 203 26.83 -2.86 6.87
C PHE A 203 28.36 -2.96 6.75
N VAL A 204 29.11 -2.01 7.33
CA VAL A 204 30.58 -2.04 7.33
C VAL A 204 31.12 -3.26 8.08
N LYS A 205 30.52 -3.63 9.22
CA LYS A 205 30.88 -4.86 9.95
C LYS A 205 30.61 -6.12 9.12
N LEU A 206 29.49 -6.16 8.41
CA LEU A 206 29.14 -7.26 7.50
C LEU A 206 30.18 -7.39 6.38
N LEU A 207 30.53 -6.28 5.71
CA LEU A 207 31.58 -6.28 4.69
C LEU A 207 32.94 -6.74 5.24
N GLY A 208 33.33 -6.26 6.43
CA GLY A 208 34.56 -6.69 7.09
C GLY A 208 34.54 -8.13 7.60
N GLY A 209 33.36 -8.74 7.71
CA GLY A 209 33.19 -10.18 7.93
C GLY A 209 33.36 -11.00 6.66
N LEU A 210 32.90 -10.50 5.52
CA LEU A 210 32.99 -11.16 4.21
C LEU A 210 34.39 -11.07 3.57
N ALA A 211 35.15 -10.02 3.88
CA ALA A 211 36.49 -9.79 3.33
C ALA A 211 37.60 -10.62 4.01
N ARG A 212 37.27 -11.33 5.10
CA ARG A 212 38.18 -12.22 5.83
C ARG A 212 38.04 -13.65 5.33
#